data_AF-A0A1G6KTN6-F1
#
_entry.id   AF-A0A1G6KTN6-F1
#
_cell.length_a   1.000
_cell.length_b   1.000
_cell.length_c   1.000
_cell.angle_alpha   90.00
_cell.angle_beta   90.00
_cell.angle_gamma   90.00
#
_symmetry.space_group_name_H-M   'P 1'
#
loop_
_entity.id
_entity.type
_entity.pdbx_description
1 polymer ?
#
loop_
_entity_poly.entity_id
_entity_poly.type
_entity_poly.pdbx_seq_one_letter_code
_entity_poly.pdbx_strand_id
1 'polypeptide(L)'
;MKFTNHDRQTEDWTYHITYRKGTRLLPSKRGQRKAETNKWNGIGKKENQFDFRSVVYIDLDRVLPARFFNAKVFNQARRGVIENLSTEKKQKLENYLSYILEQNFNIDSVARVNDKDIFRYINSFEYSSFNTATGEDVLTRIIVDIIEAERKSLILIDEIEMGLHPKIQRRLIDVIRNISRDEQKQFIITSHSSTILDSVTTDSRIFIERSHNGEYRSINNISVSAALTKMDAKSFPLVDLYCEDNIAKKIVLKGINFCAQQNDIQKLNELINVIPMGSADTVYKLFKSQMETYHLKKIRSGYACILDGDMKLKQNSNLQLLYPTHQNLHFIFSNESPEKFLTRVYLDKHPNHAIQYYLDNENNHYFFQAIINNSELTDKDEVFDFCWNLFKDTQEGQDYLNELSSFIMQTYEQFSQEL
;
A
#
# COMPACT_ATOMS: atom_id res chain seq x y z
N MET A 1 -12.43 28.02 1.82
CA MET A 1 -12.71 27.52 3.20
C MET A 1 -13.81 28.36 3.84
N LYS A 2 -14.78 27.68 4.46
CA LYS A 2 -15.81 28.31 5.29
C LYS A 2 -15.34 28.20 6.74
N PHE A 3 -15.50 29.27 7.52
CA PHE A 3 -15.13 29.31 8.94
C PHE A 3 -16.40 29.55 9.75
N THR A 4 -16.50 28.89 10.90
CA THR A 4 -17.56 29.05 11.89
C THR A 4 -17.05 29.84 13.10
N ASN A 5 -17.95 30.21 14.02
CA ASN A 5 -17.57 30.87 15.27
C ASN A 5 -16.73 29.97 16.21
N HIS A 6 -16.64 28.67 15.90
CA HIS A 6 -15.78 27.72 16.62
C HIS A 6 -14.35 27.72 16.07
N ASP A 7 -14.13 28.24 14.86
CA ASP A 7 -12.80 28.31 14.22
C ASP A 7 -12.09 29.61 14.58
N ARG A 8 -11.50 29.65 15.78
CA ARG A 8 -10.82 30.84 16.30
C ARG A 8 -9.41 30.96 15.74
N GLN A 9 -9.20 31.99 14.93
CA GLN A 9 -7.86 32.44 14.56
C GLN A 9 -7.37 33.47 15.59
N THR A 10 -6.38 33.10 16.40
CA THR A 10 -5.76 33.98 17.41
C THR A 10 -4.61 34.83 16.86
N GLU A 11 -3.99 34.38 15.77
CA GLU A 11 -2.81 35.00 15.17
C GLU A 11 -2.88 34.98 13.65
N ASP A 12 -2.17 35.89 12.99
CA ASP A 12 -2.08 35.93 11.52
C ASP A 12 -1.47 34.64 10.97
N TRP A 13 -2.22 33.92 10.14
CA TRP A 13 -1.71 32.74 9.45
C TRP A 13 -0.97 33.19 8.21
N THR A 14 0.33 32.92 8.17
CA THR A 14 1.19 33.22 7.04
C THR A 14 1.66 31.94 6.38
N TYR A 15 1.63 31.92 5.05
CA TYR A 15 2.19 30.84 4.25
C TYR A 15 3.04 31.40 3.11
N HIS A 16 3.94 30.56 2.62
CA HIS A 16 4.87 30.90 1.56
C HIS A 16 4.75 29.86 0.45
N ILE A 17 4.57 30.32 -0.79
CA ILE A 17 4.56 29.46 -1.97
C ILE A 17 5.81 29.72 -2.78
N THR A 18 6.59 28.67 -2.99
CA THR A 18 7.69 28.60 -3.96
C THR A 18 7.28 27.66 -5.09
N TYR A 19 7.38 28.12 -6.32
CA TYR A 19 7.04 27.32 -7.50
C TYR A 19 8.02 27.55 -8.64
N ARG A 20 8.12 26.56 -9.53
CA ARG A 20 9.03 26.57 -10.68
C ARG A 20 8.22 26.70 -11.97
N LYS A 21 8.69 27.51 -12.92
CA LYS A 21 8.16 27.56 -14.29
C LYS A 21 9.25 27.08 -15.24
N GLY A 22 9.10 25.87 -15.78
CA GLY A 22 10.16 25.20 -16.53
C GLY A 22 11.38 24.95 -15.64
N THR A 23 12.54 25.47 -16.02
CA THR A 23 13.76 25.34 -15.21
C THR A 23 13.93 26.44 -14.15
N ARG A 24 13.16 27.52 -14.24
CA ARG A 24 13.32 28.72 -13.40
C ARG A 24 12.54 28.59 -12.09
N LEU A 25 13.26 28.61 -10.95
CA LEU A 25 12.65 28.76 -9.63
C LEU A 25 12.23 30.23 -9.47
N LEU A 26 10.96 30.46 -9.12
CA LEU A 26 10.44 31.80 -8.86
C LEU A 26 10.59 32.13 -7.37
N PRO A 27 10.77 33.42 -7.03
CA PRO A 27 10.93 33.82 -5.64
C PRO A 27 9.71 33.45 -4.81
N SER A 28 9.97 33.10 -3.55
CA SER A 28 8.92 32.79 -2.57
C SER A 28 7.92 33.94 -2.47
N LYS A 29 6.64 33.65 -2.71
CA LYS A 29 5.56 34.61 -2.57
C LYS A 29 4.79 34.32 -1.28
N ARG A 30 4.53 35.37 -0.51
CA ARG A 30 3.79 35.28 0.75
C ARG A 30 2.29 35.41 0.52
N GLY A 31 1.52 34.59 1.21
CA GLY A 31 0.08 34.75 1.42
C GLY A 31 -0.22 34.78 2.92
N GLN A 32 -1.30 35.44 3.33
CA GLN A 32 -1.70 35.45 4.73
C GLN A 32 -3.21 35.62 4.89
N ARG A 33 -3.73 35.11 6.01
CA ARG A 33 -5.06 35.43 6.54
C ARG A 33 -4.86 36.27 7.80
N LYS A 34 -5.45 37.46 7.84
CA LYS A 34 -5.38 38.33 9.02
C LYS A 34 -6.35 37.87 10.11
N ALA A 35 -5.89 37.76 11.35
CA ALA A 35 -6.73 37.41 12.51
C ALA A 35 -7.80 38.47 12.78
N GLU A 36 -7.43 39.75 12.76
CA GLU A 36 -8.34 40.87 13.07
C GLU A 36 -9.51 40.98 12.08
N THR A 37 -9.26 40.72 10.80
CA THR A 37 -10.25 40.97 9.73
C THR A 37 -10.79 39.69 9.11
N ASN A 38 -10.22 38.53 9.43
CA ASN A 38 -10.52 37.23 8.81
C ASN A 38 -10.34 37.20 7.28
N LYS A 39 -9.68 38.21 6.68
CA LYS A 39 -9.51 38.36 5.23
C LYS A 39 -8.19 37.77 4.75
N TRP A 40 -8.23 37.12 3.59
CA TRP A 40 -7.06 36.66 2.85
C TRP A 40 -6.44 37.77 2.00
N ASN A 41 -5.11 37.87 2.02
CA ASN A 41 -4.32 38.69 1.10
C ASN A 41 -3.02 37.99 0.65
N GLY A 42 -2.38 38.52 -0.39
CA GLY A 42 -1.16 37.95 -0.98
C GLY A 42 -1.44 36.93 -2.10
N ILE A 43 -0.49 36.00 -2.28
CA ILE A 43 -0.63 34.88 -3.23
C ILE A 43 -1.77 33.95 -2.80
N GLY A 44 -2.39 33.21 -3.72
CA GLY A 44 -3.51 32.28 -3.45
C GLY A 44 -4.87 32.95 -3.21
N LYS A 45 -4.97 34.28 -3.31
CA LYS A 45 -6.25 35.00 -3.18
C LYS A 45 -7.11 34.92 -4.44
N LYS A 46 -6.48 34.87 -5.61
CA LYS A 46 -7.15 34.84 -6.92
C LYS A 46 -6.45 33.83 -7.83
N GLU A 47 -7.24 33.10 -8.60
CA GLU A 47 -6.76 32.07 -9.54
C GLU A 47 -5.81 32.65 -10.60
N ASN A 48 -6.10 33.85 -11.11
CA ASN A 48 -5.31 34.54 -12.13
C ASN A 48 -3.85 34.83 -11.73
N GLN A 49 -3.46 34.56 -10.48
CA GLN A 49 -2.07 34.70 -10.02
C GLN A 49 -1.16 33.58 -10.54
N PHE A 50 -1.74 32.48 -11.03
CA PHE A 50 -1.03 31.36 -11.64
C PHE A 50 -1.56 31.14 -13.07
N ASP A 51 -0.84 31.66 -14.06
CA ASP A 51 -1.27 31.70 -15.47
C ASP A 51 -0.62 30.63 -16.36
N PHE A 52 0.24 29.79 -15.79
CA PHE A 52 1.09 28.89 -16.56
C PHE A 52 0.47 27.51 -16.81
N ARG A 53 -0.60 27.17 -16.08
CA ARG A 53 -1.27 25.87 -16.19
C ARG A 53 -2.68 25.95 -15.61
N SER A 54 -3.66 25.43 -16.35
CA SER A 54 -5.02 25.23 -15.83
C SER A 54 -5.02 24.09 -14.81
N VAL A 55 -5.69 24.31 -13.67
CA VAL A 55 -5.82 23.32 -12.60
C VAL A 55 -7.30 23.11 -12.30
N VAL A 56 -7.74 21.85 -12.29
CA VAL A 56 -9.11 21.46 -11.94
C VAL A 56 -9.05 20.59 -10.69
N TYR A 57 -9.83 20.93 -9.67
CA TYR A 57 -9.97 20.14 -8.45
C TYR A 57 -11.38 19.57 -8.38
N ILE A 58 -11.46 18.24 -8.38
CA ILE A 58 -12.69 17.45 -8.30
C ILE A 58 -12.82 16.93 -6.87
N ASP A 59 -13.63 17.63 -6.07
CA ASP A 59 -13.82 17.36 -4.64
C ASP A 59 -14.91 16.29 -4.39
N LEU A 60 -15.07 15.88 -3.13
CA LEU A 60 -16.06 14.89 -2.70
C LEU A 60 -17.51 15.38 -2.79
N ASP A 61 -17.73 16.68 -2.95
CA ASP A 61 -19.06 17.27 -3.08
C ASP A 61 -19.85 16.74 -4.29
N ARG A 62 -19.14 16.24 -5.30
CA ARG A 62 -19.69 15.54 -6.47
C ARG A 62 -20.54 14.31 -6.13
N VAL A 63 -20.27 13.68 -4.97
CA VAL A 63 -20.97 12.45 -4.54
C VAL A 63 -22.40 12.73 -4.11
N LEU A 64 -22.73 13.98 -3.79
CA LEU A 64 -24.07 14.37 -3.40
C LEU A 64 -25.04 14.22 -4.60
N PRO A 65 -25.99 13.27 -4.55
CA PRO A 65 -26.93 13.07 -5.65
C PRO A 65 -27.81 14.30 -5.88
N ALA A 66 -28.18 14.56 -7.14
CA ALA A 66 -28.97 15.74 -7.49
C ALA A 66 -30.32 15.85 -6.75
N ARG A 67 -30.93 14.71 -6.38
CA ARG A 67 -32.15 14.66 -5.54
C ARG A 67 -32.02 15.31 -4.15
N PHE A 68 -30.80 15.50 -3.65
CA PHE A 68 -30.54 16.21 -2.40
C PHE A 68 -30.16 17.68 -2.61
N PHE A 69 -30.18 18.17 -3.84
CA PHE A 69 -29.96 19.59 -4.10
C PHE A 69 -31.14 20.43 -3.62
N ASN A 70 -30.89 21.72 -3.38
CA ASN A 70 -31.92 22.61 -2.90
C ASN A 70 -33.08 22.74 -3.91
N ALA A 71 -34.27 23.11 -3.42
CA ALA A 71 -35.46 23.25 -4.25
C ALA A 71 -35.28 24.28 -5.39
N LYS A 72 -34.37 25.26 -5.23
CA LYS A 72 -34.07 26.25 -6.27
C LYS A 72 -33.42 25.60 -7.49
N VAL A 73 -32.44 24.72 -7.28
CA VAL A 73 -31.76 23.95 -8.34
C VAL A 73 -32.77 23.06 -9.07
N PHE A 74 -33.63 22.35 -8.33
CA PHE A 74 -34.70 21.55 -8.93
C PHE A 74 -35.67 22.39 -9.78
N ASN A 75 -36.15 23.52 -9.24
CA ASN A 75 -37.10 24.39 -9.95
C ASN A 75 -36.49 25.03 -11.20
N GLN A 76 -35.20 25.36 -11.18
CA GLN A 76 -34.49 25.85 -12.36
C GLN A 76 -34.27 24.74 -13.38
N ALA A 77 -33.83 23.55 -12.96
CA ALA A 77 -33.66 22.41 -13.85
C ALA A 77 -34.96 22.01 -14.54
N ARG A 78 -36.09 22.03 -13.82
CA ARG A 78 -37.42 21.74 -14.37
C ARG A 78 -37.86 22.71 -15.47
N ARG A 79 -37.37 23.95 -15.43
CA ARG A 79 -37.71 25.03 -16.37
C ARG A 79 -36.57 25.35 -17.35
N GLY A 80 -35.42 24.70 -17.19
CA GLY A 80 -34.20 25.00 -17.92
C GLY A 80 -34.31 24.59 -19.37
N VAL A 81 -33.73 25.42 -20.24
CA VAL A 81 -33.46 25.04 -21.64
C VAL A 81 -32.19 24.19 -21.62
N ILE A 82 -32.22 23.08 -22.34
CA ILE A 82 -31.06 22.19 -22.53
C ILE A 82 -29.92 23.02 -23.13
N GLU A 83 -28.88 23.28 -22.35
CA GLU A 83 -27.62 23.78 -22.88
C GLU A 83 -26.91 22.60 -23.52
N ASN A 84 -26.50 22.70 -24.78
CA ASN A 84 -25.81 21.58 -25.43
C ASN A 84 -24.30 21.71 -25.18
N LEU A 85 -23.66 20.67 -24.64
CA LEU A 85 -22.21 20.50 -24.80
C LEU A 85 -21.87 20.64 -26.30
N SER A 86 -20.70 21.21 -26.61
CA SER A 86 -20.19 21.19 -27.99
C SER A 86 -20.21 19.76 -28.53
N THR A 87 -20.61 19.57 -29.79
CA THR A 87 -20.82 18.25 -30.40
C THR A 87 -19.64 17.29 -30.18
N GLU A 88 -18.41 17.79 -30.27
CA GLU A 88 -17.20 16.99 -30.02
C GLU A 88 -17.10 16.49 -28.57
N LYS A 89 -17.30 17.37 -27.59
CA LYS A 89 -17.27 17.01 -26.16
C LYS A 89 -18.40 16.05 -25.80
N LYS A 90 -19.59 16.25 -26.36
CA LYS A 90 -20.73 15.33 -26.19
C LYS A 90 -20.39 13.93 -26.69
N GLN A 91 -19.84 13.83 -27.89
CA GLN A 91 -19.45 12.53 -28.47
C GLN A 91 -18.36 11.83 -27.64
N LYS A 92 -17.38 12.57 -27.12
CA LYS A 92 -16.38 12.02 -26.19
C LYS A 92 -17.04 11.48 -24.91
N LEU A 93 -17.93 12.26 -24.31
CA LEU A 93 -18.65 11.90 -23.08
C LEU A 93 -19.45 10.60 -23.27
N GLU A 94 -20.25 10.53 -24.33
CA GLU A 94 -21.04 9.33 -24.67
C GLU A 94 -20.15 8.11 -24.89
N ASN A 95 -19.06 8.24 -25.65
CA ASN A 95 -18.12 7.15 -25.90
C ASN A 95 -17.50 6.61 -24.60
N TYR A 96 -17.06 7.51 -23.70
CA TYR A 96 -16.45 7.09 -22.43
C TYR A 96 -17.46 6.45 -21.49
N LEU A 97 -18.65 7.04 -21.34
CA LEU A 97 -19.69 6.48 -20.48
C LEU A 97 -20.19 5.14 -21.02
N SER A 98 -20.35 5.01 -22.33
CA SER A 98 -20.73 3.74 -22.94
C SER A 98 -19.68 2.65 -22.77
N TYR A 99 -18.40 3.01 -22.84
CA TYR A 99 -17.33 2.08 -22.48
C TYR A 99 -17.41 1.70 -20.99
N ILE A 100 -17.51 2.66 -20.07
CA ILE A 100 -17.43 2.37 -18.63
C ILE A 100 -18.64 1.58 -18.13
N LEU A 101 -19.85 1.95 -18.57
CA LEU A 101 -21.11 1.38 -18.13
C LEU A 101 -21.62 0.22 -19.00
N GLU A 102 -20.94 -0.08 -20.12
CA GLU A 102 -21.32 -1.14 -21.08
C GLU A 102 -22.72 -0.98 -21.70
N GLN A 103 -23.20 0.26 -21.81
CA GLN A 103 -24.50 0.57 -22.42
C GLN A 103 -24.39 1.79 -23.30
N ASN A 104 -25.19 1.86 -24.37
CA ASN A 104 -25.24 3.04 -25.21
C ASN A 104 -26.02 4.15 -24.51
N PHE A 105 -25.40 5.33 -24.38
CA PHE A 105 -26.03 6.50 -23.79
C PHE A 105 -26.04 7.65 -24.78
N ASN A 106 -27.12 8.41 -24.78
CA ASN A 106 -27.15 9.76 -25.31
C ASN A 106 -27.37 10.72 -24.14
N ILE A 107 -26.50 11.73 -24.03
CA ILE A 107 -26.46 12.61 -22.86
C ILE A 107 -26.56 14.06 -23.30
N ASP A 108 -27.53 14.76 -22.71
CA ASP A 108 -27.74 16.19 -22.87
C ASP A 108 -27.62 16.88 -21.51
N SER A 109 -27.00 18.06 -21.44
CA SER A 109 -26.99 18.87 -20.22
C SER A 109 -28.29 19.69 -20.12
N VAL A 110 -29.01 19.55 -19.02
CA VAL A 110 -30.31 20.21 -18.81
C VAL A 110 -30.13 21.62 -18.25
N ALA A 111 -29.20 21.82 -17.33
CA ALA A 111 -28.89 23.12 -16.74
C ALA A 111 -27.60 23.08 -15.90
N ARG A 112 -26.83 24.16 -15.92
CA ARG A 112 -25.77 24.45 -14.93
C ARG A 112 -26.30 25.46 -13.91
N VAL A 113 -26.49 25.04 -12.66
CA VAL A 113 -27.02 25.90 -11.59
C VAL A 113 -26.08 25.94 -10.40
N ASN A 114 -25.43 27.09 -10.16
CA ASN A 114 -24.47 27.28 -9.07
C ASN A 114 -23.38 26.19 -9.05
N ASP A 115 -22.72 25.99 -10.19
CA ASP A 115 -21.68 24.97 -10.39
C ASP A 115 -22.15 23.52 -10.22
N LYS A 116 -23.46 23.29 -10.33
CA LYS A 116 -24.04 21.95 -10.35
C LYS A 116 -24.62 21.67 -11.72
N ASP A 117 -23.99 20.74 -12.42
CA ASP A 117 -24.50 20.21 -13.67
C ASP A 117 -25.59 19.17 -13.42
N ILE A 118 -26.62 19.24 -14.25
CA ILE A 118 -27.75 18.34 -14.29
C ILE A 118 -27.84 17.77 -15.69
N PHE A 119 -27.83 16.45 -15.78
CA PHE A 119 -27.79 15.72 -17.03
C PHE A 119 -29.14 15.05 -17.30
N ARG A 120 -29.45 14.90 -18.58
CA ARG A 120 -30.52 14.06 -19.12
C ARG A 120 -29.85 12.88 -19.81
N TYR A 121 -30.24 11.69 -19.39
CA TYR A 121 -29.75 10.42 -19.91
C TYR A 121 -30.84 9.78 -20.74
N ILE A 122 -30.46 9.34 -21.94
CA ILE A 122 -31.34 8.62 -22.87
C ILE A 122 -30.66 7.29 -23.20
N ASN A 123 -31.27 6.20 -22.76
CA ASN A 123 -30.93 4.83 -23.15
C ASN A 123 -32.20 4.09 -23.61
N SER A 124 -32.52 2.92 -23.04
CA SER A 124 -33.85 2.31 -23.17
C SER A 124 -34.96 3.13 -22.50
N PHE A 125 -34.59 3.99 -21.54
CA PHE A 125 -35.46 4.91 -20.83
C PHE A 125 -34.88 6.33 -20.91
N GLU A 126 -35.72 7.32 -20.63
CA GLU A 126 -35.30 8.71 -20.52
C GLU A 126 -35.48 9.21 -19.09
N TYR A 127 -34.40 9.72 -18.50
CA TYR A 127 -34.41 10.21 -17.12
C TYR A 127 -33.37 11.32 -16.90
N SER A 128 -33.45 12.01 -15.76
CA SER A 128 -32.51 13.08 -15.38
C SER A 128 -31.66 12.68 -14.18
N SER A 129 -30.61 13.47 -13.88
CA SER A 129 -29.77 13.30 -12.68
C SER A 129 -30.57 13.13 -11.37
N PHE A 130 -31.80 13.65 -11.28
CA PHE A 130 -32.66 13.47 -10.09
C PHE A 130 -33.11 12.02 -9.87
N ASN A 131 -33.31 11.26 -10.95
CA ASN A 131 -33.78 9.87 -10.95
C ASN A 131 -32.68 8.86 -11.31
N THR A 132 -31.44 9.34 -11.47
CA THR A 132 -30.28 8.53 -11.86
C THR A 132 -29.71 7.78 -10.66
N ALA A 133 -29.07 6.63 -10.91
CA ALA A 133 -28.29 5.94 -9.89
C ALA A 133 -27.10 6.84 -9.47
N THR A 134 -26.82 6.93 -8.17
CA THR A 134 -25.78 7.86 -7.67
C THR A 134 -24.44 7.68 -8.38
N GLY A 135 -24.03 6.44 -8.65
CA GLY A 135 -22.76 6.15 -9.32
C GLY A 135 -22.68 6.66 -10.76
N GLU A 136 -23.78 6.63 -11.52
CA GLU A 136 -23.83 7.14 -12.90
C GLU A 136 -23.69 8.66 -12.93
N ASP A 137 -24.35 9.37 -12.00
CA ASP A 137 -24.24 10.83 -11.91
C ASP A 137 -22.84 11.26 -11.46
N VAL A 138 -22.26 10.57 -10.47
CA VAL A 138 -20.88 10.81 -10.01
C VAL A 138 -19.88 10.60 -11.14
N LEU A 139 -20.00 9.49 -11.87
CA LEU A 139 -19.14 9.18 -13.00
C LEU A 139 -19.22 10.25 -14.09
N THR A 140 -20.44 10.66 -14.44
CA THR A 140 -20.69 11.66 -15.49
C THR A 140 -20.06 13.00 -15.12
N ARG A 141 -20.22 13.46 -13.87
CA ARG A 141 -19.58 14.69 -13.37
C ARG A 141 -18.06 14.64 -13.52
N ILE A 142 -17.43 13.55 -13.07
CA ILE A 142 -15.97 13.37 -13.17
C ILE A 142 -15.51 13.48 -14.63
N ILE A 143 -16.19 12.80 -15.56
CA ILE A 143 -15.79 12.79 -16.96
C ILE A 143 -16.02 14.16 -17.62
N VAL A 144 -17.13 14.84 -17.30
CA VAL A 144 -17.41 16.19 -17.81
C VAL A 144 -16.32 17.16 -17.37
N ASP A 145 -15.98 17.20 -16.09
CA ASP A 145 -14.91 18.07 -15.57
C ASP A 145 -13.56 17.79 -16.28
N ILE A 146 -13.25 16.51 -16.51
CA ILE A 146 -12.05 16.09 -17.24
C ILE A 146 -12.10 16.55 -18.70
N ILE A 147 -13.22 16.42 -19.40
CA ILE A 147 -13.38 16.81 -20.80
C ILE A 147 -13.37 18.34 -20.97
N GLU A 148 -13.95 19.08 -20.01
CA GLU A 148 -13.96 20.54 -20.04
C GLU A 148 -12.58 21.14 -19.76
N ALA A 149 -11.76 20.46 -18.95
CA ALA A 149 -10.40 20.88 -18.66
C ALA A 149 -9.55 21.01 -19.93
N GLU A 150 -8.79 22.11 -20.02
CA GLU A 150 -7.89 22.38 -21.14
C GLU A 150 -6.80 21.29 -21.28
N ARG A 151 -6.23 21.16 -22.49
CA ARG A 151 -5.07 20.29 -22.71
C ARG A 151 -3.90 20.73 -21.83
N LYS A 152 -3.06 19.78 -21.39
CA LYS A 152 -1.93 20.03 -20.48
C LYS A 152 -2.31 20.54 -19.08
N SER A 153 -3.58 20.46 -18.70
CA SER A 153 -4.04 20.80 -17.34
C SER A 153 -3.50 19.82 -16.29
N LEU A 154 -3.58 20.24 -15.03
CA LEU A 154 -3.42 19.40 -13.85
C LEU A 154 -4.81 19.14 -13.27
N ILE A 155 -5.18 17.87 -13.13
CA ILE A 155 -6.47 17.46 -12.57
C ILE A 155 -6.18 16.74 -11.25
N LEU A 156 -6.81 17.24 -10.20
CA LEU A 156 -6.72 16.72 -8.85
C LEU A 156 -8.07 16.08 -8.51
N ILE A 157 -8.10 14.80 -8.13
CA ILE A 157 -9.35 14.08 -7.82
C ILE A 157 -9.25 13.48 -6.43
N ASP A 158 -10.16 13.86 -5.54
CA ASP A 158 -10.21 13.31 -4.18
C ASP A 158 -11.12 12.07 -4.10
N GLU A 159 -10.65 10.99 -3.48
CA GLU A 159 -11.30 9.67 -3.34
C GLU A 159 -12.10 9.24 -4.57
N ILE A 160 -11.41 9.00 -5.69
CA ILE A 160 -12.06 8.74 -6.98
C ILE A 160 -13.03 7.53 -6.96
N GLU A 161 -12.84 6.58 -6.05
CA GLU A 161 -13.72 5.41 -5.86
C GLU A 161 -15.11 5.74 -5.32
N MET A 162 -15.30 6.91 -4.72
CA MET A 162 -16.45 7.14 -3.85
C MET A 162 -17.76 7.11 -4.65
N GLY A 163 -18.64 6.16 -4.30
CA GLY A 163 -19.91 5.92 -5.01
C GLY A 163 -19.82 5.06 -6.27
N LEU A 164 -18.64 4.49 -6.59
CA LEU A 164 -18.42 3.70 -7.80
C LEU A 164 -18.15 2.22 -7.48
N HIS A 165 -18.75 1.32 -8.25
CA HIS A 165 -18.48 -0.13 -8.17
C HIS A 165 -17.05 -0.46 -8.67
N PRO A 166 -16.33 -1.47 -8.11
CA PRO A 166 -14.98 -1.83 -8.54
C PRO A 166 -14.80 -2.04 -10.06
N LYS A 167 -15.81 -2.61 -10.72
CA LYS A 167 -15.80 -2.76 -12.19
C LYS A 167 -15.72 -1.41 -12.93
N ILE A 168 -16.48 -0.42 -12.45
CA ILE A 168 -16.52 0.94 -13.02
C ILE A 168 -15.20 1.66 -12.71
N GLN A 169 -14.65 1.50 -11.51
CA GLN A 169 -13.36 2.08 -11.13
C GLN A 169 -12.24 1.67 -12.09
N ARG A 170 -12.11 0.37 -12.43
CA ARG A 170 -11.11 -0.12 -13.40
C ARG A 170 -11.22 0.58 -14.75
N ARG A 171 -12.43 0.60 -15.31
CA ARG A 171 -12.70 1.21 -16.62
C ARG A 171 -12.52 2.74 -16.62
N LEU A 172 -12.83 3.40 -15.50
CA LEU A 172 -12.59 4.82 -15.34
C LEU A 172 -11.08 5.12 -15.36
N ILE A 173 -10.26 4.33 -14.68
CA ILE A 173 -8.79 4.47 -14.74
C ILE A 173 -8.27 4.24 -16.15
N ASP A 174 -8.81 3.29 -16.90
CA ASP A 174 -8.44 3.09 -18.32
C ASP A 174 -8.76 4.31 -19.18
N VAL A 175 -9.95 4.91 -19.01
CA VAL A 175 -10.34 6.15 -19.71
C VAL A 175 -9.42 7.32 -19.31
N ILE A 176 -9.15 7.50 -18.02
CA ILE A 176 -8.23 8.54 -17.52
C ILE A 176 -6.83 8.36 -18.11
N ARG A 177 -6.33 7.13 -18.20
CA ARG A 177 -5.02 6.83 -18.80
C ARG A 177 -4.96 7.25 -20.27
N ASN A 178 -6.02 6.98 -21.04
CA ASN A 178 -6.11 7.38 -22.44
C ASN A 178 -6.15 8.91 -22.57
N ILE A 179 -7.02 9.59 -21.83
CA ILE A 179 -7.13 11.06 -21.83
C ILE A 179 -5.81 11.72 -21.41
N SER A 180 -5.13 11.16 -20.40
CA SER A 180 -3.83 11.65 -19.93
C SER A 180 -2.80 11.66 -21.06
N ARG A 181 -2.74 10.59 -21.86
CA ARG A 181 -1.81 10.47 -23.00
C ARG A 181 -2.19 11.39 -24.15
N ASP A 182 -3.45 11.39 -24.56
CA ASP A 182 -3.92 12.11 -25.75
C ASP A 182 -3.92 13.63 -25.53
N GLU A 183 -4.36 14.07 -24.34
CA GLU A 183 -4.52 15.49 -24.02
C GLU A 183 -3.38 16.04 -23.16
N GLN A 184 -2.39 15.20 -22.85
CA GLN A 184 -1.22 15.52 -22.02
C GLN A 184 -1.58 16.05 -20.62
N LYS A 185 -2.73 15.63 -20.10
CA LYS A 185 -3.22 16.01 -18.78
C LYS A 185 -2.51 15.20 -17.70
N GLN A 186 -2.14 15.86 -16.61
CA GLN A 186 -1.59 15.20 -15.43
C GLN A 186 -2.69 14.99 -14.41
N PHE A 187 -2.78 13.78 -13.87
CA PHE A 187 -3.74 13.43 -12.85
C PHE A 187 -3.01 13.19 -11.52
N ILE A 188 -3.52 13.73 -10.44
CA ILE A 188 -3.15 13.36 -9.07
C ILE A 188 -4.45 12.93 -8.39
N ILE A 189 -4.49 11.68 -7.93
CA ILE A 189 -5.69 11.04 -7.45
C ILE A 189 -5.41 10.47 -6.07
N THR A 190 -6.30 10.73 -5.10
CA THR A 190 -6.29 10.04 -3.81
C THR A 190 -7.28 8.86 -3.88
N SER A 191 -6.94 7.75 -3.21
CA SER A 191 -7.76 6.53 -3.18
C SER A 191 -7.27 5.59 -2.08
N HIS A 192 -8.22 4.95 -1.40
CA HIS A 192 -8.03 3.79 -0.53
C HIS A 192 -8.43 2.47 -1.22
N SER A 193 -9.07 2.53 -2.39
CA SER A 193 -9.49 1.34 -3.14
C SER A 193 -8.32 0.51 -3.65
N SER A 194 -8.28 -0.76 -3.22
CA SER A 194 -7.39 -1.78 -3.78
C SER A 194 -7.53 -1.93 -5.29
N THR A 195 -8.75 -1.73 -5.81
CA THR A 195 -9.04 -1.86 -7.24
C THR A 195 -8.37 -0.76 -8.07
N ILE A 196 -8.31 0.46 -7.55
CA ILE A 196 -7.64 1.57 -8.24
C ILE A 196 -6.12 1.40 -8.17
N LEU A 197 -5.59 1.03 -7.00
CA LEU A 197 -4.16 0.78 -6.81
C LEU A 197 -3.64 -0.32 -7.75
N ASP A 198 -4.43 -1.39 -7.92
CA ASP A 198 -4.18 -2.49 -8.86
C ASP A 198 -4.28 -2.06 -10.33
N SER A 199 -5.08 -1.02 -10.64
CA SER A 199 -5.27 -0.51 -12.00
C SER A 199 -4.16 0.46 -12.46
N VAL A 200 -3.31 0.94 -11.55
CA VAL A 200 -2.21 1.87 -11.86
C VAL A 200 -0.85 1.17 -11.76
N THR A 201 0.13 1.68 -12.51
CA THR A 201 1.51 1.18 -12.44
C THR A 201 2.13 1.52 -11.09
N THR A 202 3.07 0.69 -10.64
CA THR A 202 3.79 0.89 -9.37
C THR A 202 4.45 2.27 -9.32
N ASP A 203 5.05 2.74 -10.41
CA ASP A 203 5.66 4.07 -10.54
C ASP A 203 4.71 5.25 -10.28
N SER A 204 3.39 5.03 -10.40
CA SER A 204 2.37 6.05 -10.17
C SER A 204 1.83 6.05 -8.74
N ARG A 205 2.26 5.10 -7.89
CA ARG A 205 1.75 4.93 -6.53
C ARG A 205 2.67 5.64 -5.54
N ILE A 206 2.07 6.53 -4.76
CA ILE A 206 2.74 7.27 -3.69
C ILE A 206 1.93 7.06 -2.42
N PHE A 207 2.55 6.48 -1.40
CA PHE A 207 1.95 6.32 -0.08
C PHE A 207 2.45 7.41 0.86
N ILE A 208 1.55 8.04 1.61
CA ILE A 208 1.91 9.05 2.60
C ILE A 208 1.63 8.47 3.98
N GLU A 209 2.64 8.45 4.84
CA GLU A 209 2.50 7.96 6.21
C GLU A 209 3.21 8.86 7.21
N ARG A 210 2.83 8.68 8.48
CA ARG A 210 3.49 9.35 9.60
C ARG A 210 4.58 8.43 10.15
N SER A 211 5.83 8.89 10.10
CA SER A 211 6.98 8.24 10.74
C SER A 211 6.78 8.14 12.26
N HIS A 212 7.54 7.25 12.91
CA HIS A 212 7.59 7.11 14.36
C HIS A 212 7.93 8.42 15.07
N ASN A 213 8.69 9.28 14.42
CA ASN A 213 9.09 10.59 14.95
C ASN A 213 7.98 11.65 14.83
N GLY A 214 6.82 11.28 14.29
CA GLY A 214 5.67 12.17 14.10
C GLY A 214 5.71 13.01 12.82
N GLU A 215 6.79 12.93 12.03
CA GLU A 215 6.93 13.58 10.73
C GLU A 215 6.24 12.81 9.61
N TYR A 216 5.81 13.49 8.55
CA TYR A 216 5.22 12.83 7.37
C TYR A 216 6.30 12.44 6.36
N ARG A 217 6.23 11.21 5.85
CA ARG A 217 7.11 10.72 4.77
C ARG A 217 6.28 10.17 3.61
N SER A 218 6.84 10.24 2.41
CA SER A 218 6.27 9.65 1.19
C SER A 218 7.06 8.41 0.76
N ILE A 219 6.38 7.30 0.55
CA ILE A 219 6.94 6.08 -0.02
C ILE A 219 6.47 5.98 -1.47
N ASN A 220 7.40 6.12 -2.41
CA ASN A 220 7.11 5.94 -3.83
C ASN A 220 7.15 4.45 -4.17
N ASN A 221 6.46 4.05 -5.24
CA ASN A 221 6.53 2.72 -5.82
C ASN A 221 6.06 1.61 -4.86
N ILE A 222 5.07 1.90 -4.02
CA ILE A 222 4.54 0.93 -3.05
C ILE A 222 3.75 -0.19 -3.77
N SER A 223 3.91 -1.43 -3.29
CA SER A 223 3.05 -2.55 -3.72
C SER A 223 1.62 -2.37 -3.23
N VAL A 224 0.66 -3.00 -3.92
CA VAL A 224 -0.76 -2.93 -3.51
C VAL A 224 -0.93 -3.55 -2.12
N SER A 225 -0.32 -4.70 -1.87
CA SER A 225 -0.38 -5.40 -0.58
C SER A 225 0.24 -4.60 0.56
N ALA A 226 1.38 -3.93 0.32
CA ALA A 226 1.99 -3.09 1.35
C ALA A 226 1.13 -1.86 1.67
N ALA A 227 0.55 -1.21 0.66
CA ALA A 227 -0.37 -0.10 0.88
C ALA A 227 -1.59 -0.55 1.70
N LEU A 228 -2.21 -1.68 1.34
CA LEU A 228 -3.38 -2.20 2.07
C LEU A 228 -3.06 -2.59 3.51
N THR A 229 -1.93 -3.27 3.77
CA THR A 229 -1.50 -3.62 5.14
C THR A 229 -1.23 -2.39 5.99
N LYS A 230 -0.70 -1.32 5.39
CA LYS A 230 -0.47 -0.07 6.10
C LYS A 230 -1.76 0.71 6.38
N MET A 231 -2.79 0.59 5.53
CA MET A 231 -4.08 1.28 5.69
C MET A 231 -5.08 0.53 6.58
N ASP A 232 -5.07 -0.81 6.57
CA ASP A 232 -6.06 -1.65 7.25
C ASP A 232 -5.58 -2.08 8.66
N ALA A 233 -6.53 -2.46 9.50
CA ALA A 233 -6.29 -3.14 10.77
C ALA A 233 -5.96 -4.63 10.56
N LYS A 234 -6.29 -5.20 9.39
CA LYS A 234 -5.94 -6.57 9.00
C LYS A 234 -4.74 -6.57 8.05
N SER A 235 -3.78 -7.44 8.32
CA SER A 235 -2.58 -7.63 7.50
C SER A 235 -2.90 -8.36 6.20
N PHE A 236 -2.45 -7.81 5.06
CA PHE A 236 -2.42 -8.49 3.77
C PHE A 236 -0.97 -8.90 3.48
N PRO A 237 -0.55 -10.11 3.92
CA PRO A 237 0.85 -10.49 3.84
C PRO A 237 1.32 -10.48 2.38
N LEU A 238 2.44 -9.82 2.16
CA LEU A 238 3.13 -9.76 0.88
C LEU A 238 3.83 -11.09 0.59
N VAL A 239 4.39 -11.74 1.62
CA VAL A 239 5.21 -12.95 1.49
C VAL A 239 4.73 -14.01 2.49
N ASP A 240 4.53 -15.23 2.02
CA ASP A 240 4.43 -16.42 2.86
C ASP A 240 5.83 -17.04 3.01
N LEU A 241 6.35 -17.02 4.25
CA LEU A 241 7.64 -17.59 4.62
C LEU A 241 7.41 -18.89 5.38
N TYR A 242 7.80 -20.00 4.78
CA TYR A 242 7.67 -21.33 5.36
C TYR A 242 8.88 -21.68 6.21
N CYS A 243 8.64 -22.21 7.40
CA CYS A 243 9.69 -22.68 8.31
C CYS A 243 9.33 -24.05 8.88
N GLU A 244 10.32 -24.72 9.47
CA GLU A 244 10.15 -26.06 10.01
C GLU A 244 9.24 -26.05 11.24
N ASP A 245 9.69 -25.45 12.33
CA ASP A 245 9.00 -25.54 13.61
C ASP A 245 8.78 -24.19 14.30
N ASN A 246 8.31 -24.23 15.55
CA ASN A 246 8.08 -23.04 16.35
C ASN A 246 9.38 -22.33 16.75
N ILE A 247 10.50 -23.04 16.85
CA ILE A 247 11.80 -22.47 17.23
C ILE A 247 12.36 -21.69 16.04
N ALA A 248 12.35 -22.29 14.85
CA ALA A 248 12.65 -21.64 13.58
C ALA A 248 11.77 -20.39 13.39
N LYS A 249 10.46 -20.49 13.61
CA LYS A 249 9.55 -19.34 13.56
C LYS A 249 9.99 -18.19 14.46
N LYS A 250 10.39 -18.47 15.70
CA LYS A 250 10.86 -17.43 16.64
C LYS A 250 12.13 -16.76 16.15
N ILE A 251 13.10 -17.53 15.66
CA ILE A 251 14.34 -17.00 15.07
C ILE A 251 14.03 -16.05 13.92
N VAL A 252 13.16 -16.47 13.00
CA VAL A 252 12.74 -15.66 11.85
C VAL A 252 12.05 -14.37 12.31
N LEU A 253 11.14 -14.44 13.29
CA LEU A 253 10.47 -13.24 13.83
C LEU A 253 11.46 -12.26 14.49
N LYS A 254 12.47 -12.76 15.21
CA LYS A 254 13.54 -11.90 15.78
C LYS A 254 14.36 -11.25 14.67
N GLY A 255 14.65 -11.98 13.58
CA GLY A 255 15.31 -11.46 12.38
C GLY A 255 14.49 -10.38 11.66
N ILE A 256 13.19 -10.60 11.48
CA ILE A 256 12.27 -9.62 10.89
C ILE A 256 12.24 -8.33 11.72
N ASN A 257 12.17 -8.44 13.05
CA ASN A 257 12.18 -7.28 13.93
C ASN A 257 13.51 -6.51 13.85
N PHE A 258 14.64 -7.22 13.80
CA PHE A 258 15.95 -6.60 13.61
C PHE A 258 16.03 -5.85 12.27
N CYS A 259 15.58 -6.50 11.19
CA CYS A 259 15.50 -5.92 9.85
C CYS A 259 14.60 -4.66 9.80
N ALA A 260 13.44 -4.70 10.46
CA ALA A 260 12.50 -3.59 10.52
C ALA A 260 13.11 -2.37 11.23
N GLN A 261 13.83 -2.60 12.32
CA GLN A 261 14.53 -1.54 13.06
C GLN A 261 15.69 -0.95 12.26
N GLN A 262 16.48 -1.80 11.60
CA GLN A 262 17.65 -1.37 10.82
C GLN A 262 17.25 -0.52 9.60
N ASN A 263 16.12 -0.82 8.96
CA ASN A 263 15.68 -0.17 7.71
C ASN A 263 14.51 0.81 7.89
N ASP A 264 14.07 1.08 9.13
CA ASP A 264 12.92 1.95 9.45
C ASP A 264 11.62 1.59 8.67
N ILE A 265 11.35 0.27 8.57
CA ILE A 265 10.19 -0.27 7.85
C ILE A 265 9.07 -0.58 8.86
N GLN A 266 8.02 0.23 8.81
CA GLN A 266 6.82 0.02 9.63
C GLN A 266 6.07 -1.25 9.21
N LYS A 267 5.66 -2.04 10.21
CA LYS A 267 4.80 -3.23 10.06
C LYS A 267 5.36 -4.35 9.17
N LEU A 268 6.69 -4.50 9.07
CA LEU A 268 7.31 -5.57 8.27
C LEU A 268 6.86 -6.99 8.72
N ASN A 269 6.62 -7.17 10.02
CA ASN A 269 6.08 -8.40 10.61
C ASN A 269 4.64 -8.73 10.16
N GLU A 270 3.85 -7.73 9.75
CA GLU A 270 2.52 -7.94 9.17
C GLU A 270 2.60 -8.26 7.67
N LEU A 271 3.68 -7.86 7.00
CA LEU A 271 3.90 -8.10 5.57
C LEU A 271 4.48 -9.48 5.28
N ILE A 272 5.17 -10.10 6.24
CA ILE A 272 5.76 -11.44 6.11
C ILE A 272 5.02 -12.41 7.03
N ASN A 273 4.23 -13.30 6.43
CA ASN A 273 3.51 -14.33 7.14
C ASN A 273 4.39 -15.56 7.35
N VAL A 274 4.79 -15.81 8.60
CA VAL A 274 5.67 -16.94 8.97
C VAL A 274 4.84 -18.17 9.36
N ILE A 275 4.92 -19.22 8.56
CA ILE A 275 4.11 -20.44 8.66
C ILE A 275 5.01 -21.65 9.03
N PRO A 276 4.88 -22.23 10.23
CA PRO A 276 5.57 -23.46 10.60
C PRO A 276 4.81 -24.68 10.05
N MET A 277 5.51 -25.62 9.41
CA MET A 277 4.89 -26.75 8.67
C MET A 277 5.38 -28.14 9.11
N GLY A 278 6.31 -28.22 10.06
CA GLY A 278 6.93 -29.45 10.55
C GLY A 278 8.24 -29.75 9.84
N SER A 279 8.38 -30.94 9.25
CA SER A 279 9.65 -31.41 8.68
C SER A 279 10.16 -30.57 7.50
N ALA A 280 11.48 -30.40 7.39
CA ALA A 280 12.20 -29.84 6.23
C ALA A 280 11.67 -30.30 4.86
N ASP A 281 11.40 -31.60 4.69
CA ASP A 281 10.92 -32.16 3.41
C ASP A 281 9.56 -31.58 3.00
N THR A 282 8.66 -31.41 3.98
CA THR A 282 7.31 -30.85 3.75
C THR A 282 7.41 -29.36 3.42
N VAL A 283 8.24 -28.62 4.16
CA VAL A 283 8.53 -27.20 3.92
C VAL A 283 9.07 -27.00 2.50
N TYR A 284 10.09 -27.77 2.11
CA TYR A 284 10.73 -27.63 0.81
C TYR A 284 9.83 -28.05 -0.36
N LYS A 285 9.04 -29.13 -0.20
CA LYS A 285 8.05 -29.54 -1.21
C LYS A 285 7.00 -28.46 -1.43
N LEU A 286 6.51 -27.85 -0.35
CA LEU A 286 5.56 -26.75 -0.45
C LEU A 286 6.20 -25.54 -1.13
N PHE A 287 7.41 -25.16 -0.73
CA PHE A 287 8.16 -24.07 -1.36
C PHE A 287 8.31 -24.28 -2.88
N LYS A 288 8.70 -25.48 -3.33
CA LYS A 288 8.75 -25.80 -4.76
C LYS A 288 7.40 -25.69 -5.45
N SER A 289 6.35 -26.25 -4.84
CA SER A 289 5.00 -26.17 -5.39
C SER A 289 4.52 -24.71 -5.53
N GLN A 290 4.84 -23.86 -4.56
CA GLN A 290 4.50 -22.44 -4.59
C GLN A 290 5.26 -21.72 -5.70
N MET A 291 6.57 -21.99 -5.82
CA MET A 291 7.41 -21.45 -6.89
C MET A 291 6.88 -21.82 -8.29
N GLU A 292 6.51 -23.08 -8.52
CA GLU A 292 5.99 -23.55 -9.81
C GLU A 292 4.60 -22.99 -10.13
N THR A 293 3.75 -22.83 -9.11
CA THR A 293 2.37 -22.36 -9.30
C THR A 293 2.21 -20.84 -9.25
N TYR A 294 3.25 -20.10 -8.84
CA TYR A 294 3.19 -18.65 -8.60
C TYR A 294 2.61 -17.86 -9.77
N HIS A 295 3.11 -18.09 -10.99
CA HIS A 295 2.64 -17.38 -12.18
C HIS A 295 1.19 -17.75 -12.58
N LEU A 296 0.72 -18.93 -12.17
CA LEU A 296 -0.62 -19.44 -12.47
C LEU A 296 -1.69 -18.92 -11.48
N LYS A 297 -1.28 -18.43 -10.31
CA LYS A 297 -2.20 -17.94 -9.29
C LYS A 297 -2.76 -16.56 -9.66
N LYS A 298 -4.08 -16.40 -9.47
CA LYS A 298 -4.79 -15.12 -9.61
C LYS A 298 -4.53 -14.16 -8.46
N ILE A 299 -4.43 -14.71 -7.24
CA ILE A 299 -4.02 -13.99 -6.04
C ILE A 299 -2.66 -14.54 -5.68
N ARG A 300 -1.64 -13.69 -5.77
CA ARG A 300 -0.25 -14.06 -5.56
C ARG A 300 0.20 -13.56 -4.20
N SER A 301 0.91 -14.43 -3.50
CA SER A 301 1.74 -14.08 -2.35
C SER A 301 3.16 -14.46 -2.72
N GLY A 302 4.12 -13.64 -2.32
CA GLY A 302 5.52 -14.00 -2.39
C GLY A 302 5.78 -15.29 -1.61
N TYR A 303 6.86 -15.98 -1.97
CA TYR A 303 7.20 -17.27 -1.36
C TYR A 303 8.65 -17.25 -0.92
N ALA A 304 8.88 -17.67 0.32
CA ALA A 304 10.21 -17.85 0.89
C ALA A 304 10.25 -19.09 1.79
N CYS A 305 11.43 -19.65 1.97
CA CYS A 305 11.66 -20.84 2.78
C CYS A 305 12.87 -20.62 3.68
N ILE A 306 12.73 -20.98 4.96
CA ILE A 306 13.84 -21.03 5.90
C ILE A 306 13.88 -22.44 6.51
N LEU A 307 14.99 -23.13 6.30
CA LEU A 307 15.26 -24.46 6.85
C LEU A 307 16.28 -24.39 7.99
N ASP A 308 16.33 -25.43 8.80
CA ASP A 308 17.30 -25.56 9.87
C ASP A 308 18.73 -25.75 9.32
N GLY A 309 19.71 -25.37 10.14
CA GLY A 309 21.12 -25.40 9.75
C GLY A 309 21.65 -26.79 9.40
N ASP A 310 21.17 -27.83 10.08
CA ASP A 310 21.54 -29.23 9.85
C ASP A 310 21.06 -29.77 8.49
N MET A 311 20.03 -29.17 7.89
CA MET A 311 19.55 -29.53 6.56
C MET A 311 20.48 -29.06 5.44
N LYS A 312 21.36 -28.09 5.70
CA LYS A 312 22.24 -27.45 4.69
C LYS A 312 23.15 -28.43 3.96
N LEU A 313 23.65 -29.46 4.66
CA LEU A 313 24.60 -30.45 4.10
C LEU A 313 23.96 -31.82 3.83
N LYS A 314 22.63 -31.93 3.97
CA LYS A 314 21.94 -33.22 3.83
C LYS A 314 21.93 -33.66 2.36
N GLN A 315 22.47 -34.84 2.09
CA GLN A 315 22.60 -35.40 0.74
C GLN A 315 21.75 -36.64 0.53
N ASN A 316 21.33 -36.86 -0.71
CA ASN A 316 20.65 -38.09 -1.12
C ASN A 316 21.68 -39.22 -1.33
N SER A 317 21.20 -40.43 -1.61
CA SER A 317 22.05 -41.60 -1.90
C SER A 317 23.01 -41.40 -3.09
N ASN A 318 22.78 -40.38 -3.92
CA ASN A 318 23.60 -40.02 -5.07
C ASN A 318 24.55 -38.83 -4.78
N LEU A 319 24.79 -38.49 -3.51
CA LEU A 319 25.66 -37.37 -3.07
C LEU A 319 25.20 -35.98 -3.53
N GLN A 320 23.94 -35.82 -3.94
CA GLN A 320 23.36 -34.51 -4.26
C GLN A 320 22.66 -33.93 -3.04
N LEU A 321 22.81 -32.62 -2.83
CA LEU A 321 22.10 -31.90 -1.77
C LEU A 321 20.58 -32.08 -1.93
N LEU A 322 19.89 -32.49 -0.86
CA LEU A 322 18.42 -32.55 -0.84
C LEU A 322 17.81 -31.17 -1.07
N TYR A 323 18.46 -30.14 -0.52
CA TYR A 323 18.00 -28.76 -0.50
C TYR A 323 19.05 -27.85 -1.14
N PRO A 324 19.11 -27.76 -2.48
CA PRO A 324 19.99 -26.81 -3.16
C PRO A 324 19.67 -25.36 -2.76
N THR A 325 20.72 -24.54 -2.69
CA THR A 325 20.60 -23.10 -2.43
C THR A 325 19.75 -22.43 -3.50
N HIS A 326 18.83 -21.57 -3.07
CA HIS A 326 17.95 -20.80 -3.94
C HIS A 326 17.83 -19.36 -3.40
N GLN A 327 17.57 -18.38 -4.26
CA GLN A 327 17.47 -16.97 -3.87
C GLN A 327 16.48 -16.75 -2.70
N ASN A 328 15.33 -17.43 -2.75
CA ASN A 328 14.27 -17.35 -1.74
C ASN A 328 14.34 -18.49 -0.69
N LEU A 329 15.49 -19.16 -0.56
CA LEU A 329 15.74 -20.20 0.43
C LEU A 329 16.94 -19.83 1.29
N HIS A 330 16.75 -19.77 2.60
CA HIS A 330 17.80 -19.52 3.58
C HIS A 330 17.89 -20.66 4.60
N PHE A 331 19.05 -20.80 5.24
CA PHE A 331 19.29 -21.78 6.29
C PHE A 331 19.60 -21.06 7.59
N ILE A 332 19.03 -21.53 8.70
CA ILE A 332 19.31 -21.01 10.02
C ILE A 332 20.79 -21.23 10.37
N PHE A 333 21.32 -20.35 11.22
CA PHE A 333 22.71 -20.37 11.65
C PHE A 333 23.20 -21.74 12.13
N SER A 334 24.48 -21.99 11.79
CA SER A 334 25.28 -23.20 11.93
C SER A 334 24.86 -24.37 11.03
N ASN A 335 25.64 -25.46 11.04
CA ASN A 335 25.29 -26.72 10.37
C ASN A 335 24.57 -27.69 11.34
N GLU A 336 23.98 -27.15 12.40
CA GLU A 336 23.33 -27.90 13.48
C GLU A 336 21.87 -27.42 13.62
N SER A 337 21.06 -28.18 14.37
CA SER A 337 19.69 -27.75 14.65
C SER A 337 19.68 -26.52 15.56
N PRO A 338 18.61 -25.69 15.50
CA PRO A 338 18.48 -24.50 16.32
C PRO A 338 18.69 -24.73 17.81
N GLU A 339 18.14 -25.82 18.35
CA GLU A 339 18.23 -26.13 19.77
C GLU A 339 19.65 -26.51 20.18
N LYS A 340 20.37 -27.21 19.29
CA LYS A 340 21.73 -27.67 19.56
C LYS A 340 22.70 -26.50 19.65
N PHE A 341 22.69 -25.60 18.66
CA PHE A 341 23.62 -24.46 18.69
C PHE A 341 23.28 -23.49 19.83
N LEU A 342 22.00 -23.25 20.12
CA LEU A 342 21.59 -22.39 21.23
C LEU A 342 22.03 -22.96 22.59
N THR A 343 21.98 -24.28 22.73
CA THR A 343 22.47 -24.97 23.94
C THR A 343 23.98 -24.87 24.07
N ARG A 344 24.73 -24.95 22.95
CA ARG A 344 26.18 -24.71 22.95
C ARG A 344 26.52 -23.29 23.42
N VAL A 345 25.82 -22.28 22.90
CA VAL A 345 26.01 -20.88 23.32
C VAL A 345 25.74 -20.69 24.82
N TYR A 346 24.73 -21.38 25.35
CA TYR A 346 24.47 -21.40 26.80
C TYR A 346 25.62 -22.03 27.58
N LEU A 347 26.11 -23.19 27.15
CA LEU A 347 27.22 -23.92 27.79
C LEU A 347 28.52 -23.11 27.82
N ASP A 348 28.82 -22.36 26.77
CA ASP A 348 30.01 -21.52 26.68
C ASP A 348 30.03 -20.42 27.76
N LYS A 349 28.85 -19.96 28.21
CA LYS A 349 28.70 -18.97 29.28
C LYS A 349 28.46 -19.60 30.65
N HIS A 350 27.80 -20.75 30.69
CA HIS A 350 27.44 -21.50 31.89
C HIS A 350 27.87 -22.96 31.78
N PRO A 351 29.14 -23.27 32.07
CA PRO A 351 29.66 -24.63 31.97
C PRO A 351 28.90 -25.57 32.91
N ASN A 352 28.26 -26.60 32.36
CA ASN A 352 27.56 -27.61 33.13
C ASN A 352 27.78 -29.01 32.52
N HIS A 353 28.39 -29.90 33.30
CA HIS A 353 28.72 -31.26 32.88
C HIS A 353 27.49 -32.11 32.53
N ALA A 354 26.34 -31.89 33.18
CA ALA A 354 25.12 -32.62 32.88
C ALA A 354 24.58 -32.22 31.49
N ILE A 355 24.50 -30.91 31.22
CA ILE A 355 24.01 -30.40 29.93
C ILE A 355 24.97 -30.77 28.79
N GLN A 356 26.29 -30.75 29.03
CA GLN A 356 27.29 -31.22 28.06
C GLN A 356 27.09 -32.69 27.69
N TYR A 357 26.83 -33.56 28.68
CA TYR A 357 26.56 -34.98 28.43
C TYR A 357 25.32 -35.19 27.54
N TYR A 358 24.26 -34.40 27.75
CA TYR A 358 23.07 -34.42 26.90
C TYR A 358 23.41 -33.98 25.47
N LEU A 359 24.18 -32.90 25.29
CA LEU A 359 24.58 -32.38 23.99
C LEU A 359 25.36 -33.40 23.14
N ASP A 360 26.17 -34.23 23.80
CA ASP A 360 27.03 -35.23 23.15
C ASP A 360 26.29 -36.55 22.82
N ASN A 361 25.21 -36.88 23.54
CA ASN A 361 24.63 -38.24 23.51
C ASN A 361 23.12 -38.32 23.21
N GLU A 362 22.36 -37.23 23.26
CA GLU A 362 20.90 -37.25 23.08
C GLU A 362 20.39 -36.52 21.82
N ASN A 363 19.11 -36.77 21.49
CA ASN A 363 18.39 -36.15 20.38
C ASN A 363 18.00 -34.69 20.66
N ASN A 364 17.88 -33.91 19.60
CA ASN A 364 17.64 -32.45 19.60
C ASN A 364 16.49 -31.99 20.52
N HIS A 365 15.44 -32.79 20.69
CA HIS A 365 14.25 -32.42 21.47
C HIS A 365 14.47 -32.32 22.99
N TYR A 366 15.56 -32.87 23.53
CA TYR A 366 15.83 -32.87 24.98
C TYR A 366 16.72 -31.71 25.45
N PHE A 367 17.36 -30.97 24.55
CA PHE A 367 18.36 -29.97 24.94
C PHE A 367 17.76 -28.83 25.80
N PHE A 368 16.62 -28.26 25.40
CA PHE A 368 15.97 -27.23 26.21
C PHE A 368 15.42 -27.79 27.52
N GLN A 369 14.98 -29.07 27.54
CA GLN A 369 14.54 -29.70 28.78
C GLN A 369 15.72 -29.93 29.74
N ALA A 370 16.89 -30.28 29.21
CA ALA A 370 18.11 -30.41 30.00
C ALA A 370 18.51 -29.07 30.63
N ILE A 371 18.37 -27.95 29.90
CA ILE A 371 18.60 -26.61 30.46
C ILE A 371 17.59 -26.32 31.59
N ILE A 372 16.29 -26.53 31.37
CA ILE A 372 15.25 -26.32 32.40
C ILE A 372 15.56 -27.11 33.67
N ASN A 373 15.90 -28.40 33.52
CA ASN A 373 16.17 -29.27 34.67
C ASN A 373 17.44 -28.88 35.45
N ASN A 374 18.33 -28.07 34.86
CA ASN A 374 19.64 -27.72 35.42
C ASN A 374 19.82 -26.20 35.58
N SER A 375 18.76 -25.41 35.52
CA SER A 375 18.78 -23.95 35.67
C SER A 375 17.54 -23.43 36.42
N GLU A 376 17.48 -22.13 36.68
CA GLU A 376 16.31 -21.47 37.27
C GLU A 376 15.19 -21.18 36.24
N LEU A 377 15.40 -21.53 34.97
CA LEU A 377 14.48 -21.26 33.87
C LEU A 377 13.30 -22.25 33.89
N THR A 378 12.09 -21.74 33.64
CA THR A 378 10.86 -22.47 33.92
C THR A 378 10.20 -23.09 32.69
N ASP A 379 10.41 -22.50 31.51
CA ASP A 379 9.83 -23.00 30.26
C ASP A 379 10.81 -22.92 29.07
N LYS A 380 10.42 -23.57 27.96
CA LYS A 380 11.23 -23.62 26.73
C LYS A 380 11.36 -22.25 26.05
N ASP A 381 10.42 -21.35 26.29
CA ASP A 381 10.37 -20.04 25.66
C ASP A 381 11.36 -19.08 26.34
N GLU A 382 11.43 -19.15 27.66
CA GLU A 382 12.39 -18.46 28.52
C GLU A 382 13.82 -18.93 28.22
N VAL A 383 14.02 -20.26 28.08
CA VAL A 383 15.30 -20.83 27.63
C VAL A 383 15.68 -20.29 26.25
N PHE A 384 14.75 -20.28 25.30
CA PHE A 384 15.00 -19.74 23.98
C PHE A 384 15.43 -18.27 24.04
N ASP A 385 14.65 -17.40 24.71
CA ASP A 385 14.95 -15.97 24.78
C ASP A 385 16.27 -15.69 25.49
N PHE A 386 16.60 -16.44 26.55
CA PHE A 386 17.88 -16.33 27.25
C PHE A 386 19.06 -16.71 26.35
N CYS A 387 19.03 -17.90 25.75
CA CYS A 387 20.07 -18.38 24.84
C CYS A 387 20.20 -17.49 23.60
N TRP A 388 19.08 -16.99 23.08
CA TRP A 388 19.06 -16.10 21.92
C TRP A 388 19.71 -14.74 22.22
N ASN A 389 19.46 -14.17 23.41
CA ASN A 389 20.11 -12.93 23.81
C ASN A 389 21.63 -13.11 23.94
N LEU A 390 22.07 -14.23 24.54
CA LEU A 390 23.50 -14.56 24.59
C LEU A 390 24.11 -14.71 23.20
N PHE A 391 23.40 -15.36 22.27
CA PHE A 391 23.86 -15.52 20.89
C PHE A 391 23.95 -14.19 20.15
N LYS A 392 22.95 -13.31 20.30
CA LYS A 392 22.92 -11.99 19.68
C LYS A 392 24.10 -11.09 20.09
N ASP A 393 24.62 -11.28 21.30
CA ASP A 393 25.78 -10.55 21.82
C ASP A 393 27.13 -11.07 21.25
N THR A 394 27.14 -12.23 20.60
CA THR A 394 28.33 -12.77 19.92
C THR A 394 28.52 -12.15 18.53
N GLN A 395 29.77 -12.13 18.06
CA GLN A 395 30.08 -11.67 16.69
C GLN A 395 29.35 -12.52 15.64
N GLU A 396 29.34 -13.84 15.81
CA GLU A 396 28.65 -14.77 14.91
C GLU A 396 27.13 -14.49 14.84
N GLY A 397 26.51 -14.16 15.99
CA GLY A 397 25.10 -13.82 16.05
C GLY A 397 24.77 -12.51 15.34
N GLN A 398 25.64 -11.49 15.43
CA GLN A 398 25.47 -10.26 14.67
C GLN A 398 25.63 -10.48 13.17
N ASP A 399 26.64 -11.26 12.76
CA ASP A 399 26.89 -11.59 11.36
C ASP A 399 25.69 -12.34 10.75
N TYR A 400 25.15 -13.32 11.48
CA TYR A 400 23.95 -14.05 11.05
C TYR A 400 22.71 -13.16 10.99
N LEU A 401 22.48 -12.27 11.97
CA LEU A 401 21.35 -11.35 11.93
C LEU A 401 21.42 -10.41 10.72
N ASN A 402 22.62 -9.97 10.34
CA ASN A 402 22.83 -9.18 9.13
C ASN A 402 22.56 -10.00 7.85
N GLU A 403 22.99 -11.26 7.81
CA GLU A 403 22.71 -12.18 6.69
C GLU A 403 21.19 -12.42 6.55
N LEU A 404 20.53 -12.78 7.65
CA LEU A 404 19.08 -13.01 7.69
C LEU A 404 18.30 -11.73 7.33
N SER A 405 18.74 -10.56 7.82
CA SER A 405 18.14 -9.28 7.44
C SER A 405 18.30 -8.99 5.95
N SER A 406 19.46 -9.31 5.37
CA SER A 406 19.70 -9.12 3.93
C SER A 406 18.79 -10.03 3.09
N PHE A 407 18.63 -11.29 3.50
CA PHE A 407 17.70 -12.23 2.87
C PHE A 407 16.24 -11.75 2.96
N ILE A 408 15.81 -11.29 4.13
CA ILE A 408 14.45 -10.77 4.34
C ILE A 408 14.20 -9.54 3.47
N MET A 409 15.16 -8.60 3.40
CA MET A 409 15.07 -7.41 2.57
C MET A 409 15.03 -7.76 1.08
N GLN A 410 15.91 -8.63 0.60
CA GLN A 410 15.90 -9.06 -0.79
C GLN A 410 14.57 -9.71 -1.19
N THR A 411 14.04 -10.57 -0.32
CA THR A 411 12.73 -11.20 -0.51
C THR A 411 11.61 -10.15 -0.55
N TYR A 412 11.62 -9.22 0.40
CA TYR A 412 10.65 -8.14 0.48
C TYR A 412 10.67 -7.23 -0.76
N GLU A 413 11.86 -6.80 -1.19
CA GLU A 413 12.03 -5.93 -2.36
C GLU A 413 11.61 -6.63 -3.65
N GLN A 414 11.99 -7.89 -3.84
CA GLN A 414 11.58 -8.68 -5.01
C GLN A 414 10.06 -8.72 -5.12
N PHE A 415 9.37 -9.17 -4.07
CA PHE A 415 7.92 -9.34 -4.14
C PHE A 415 7.16 -8.02 -4.05
N SER A 416 7.73 -6.96 -3.49
CA SER A 416 7.12 -5.62 -3.52
C SER A 416 7.24 -4.94 -4.88
N GLN A 417 8.12 -5.40 -5.77
CA GLN A 417 8.18 -4.93 -7.16
C GLN A 417 7.23 -5.73 -8.05
N GLU A 418 7.08 -7.03 -7.78
CA GLU A 418 6.23 -7.93 -8.58
C GLU A 418 4.73 -7.82 -8.28
N LEU A 419 4.36 -7.49 -7.03
CA LEU A 419 2.99 -7.34 -6.51
C LEU A 419 2.71 -5.86 -6.17
#